data_AF-A0A2A7VS19-F1
#
_entry.id   AF-A0A2A7VS19-F1
#
_cell.length_a   1.000
_cell.length_b   1.000
_cell.length_c   1.000
_cell.angle_alpha   90.00
_cell.angle_beta   90.00
_cell.angle_gamma   90.00
#
_symmetry.space_group_name_H-M   'P 1'
#
loop_
_entity.id
_entity.type
_entity.pdbx_description
1 polymer ?
#
loop_
_entity_poly.entity_id
_entity_poly.type
_entity_poly.pdbx_seq_one_letter_code
_entity_poly.pdbx_strand_id
1 'polypeptide(L)'
;VICLMLCLTMVALSTGISFNRMMDATTKEVTPFDASITLENKDESYTIEEVLKKANFKLNNNEKYISYNVYRTGMEVVDFVPELKDYNMSIDFIKVSDYNKILNLKGEKEITLNNNEILLLSNEGRFVNSTNERLKNSNKMNIKEKEYSVKNAKVIQENLYTYDVRTNYFTIVINDEFLSGYKITESVLNVNYLDGNREEYNKKYDNVARGFYDENGPKLNINRIAGKSKDEVYAGSKGLKTIVLFIGIYIGIVFLITSMAV
;
A
#
# COMPACT_ATOMS: atom_id res chain seq x y z
N VAL A 1 -31.77 -4.30 -34.48
CA VAL A 1 -31.68 -3.39 -33.31
C VAL A 1 -31.75 -4.15 -31.99
N ILE A 2 -32.73 -5.03 -31.80
CA ILE A 2 -32.90 -5.86 -30.59
C ILE A 2 -31.64 -6.65 -30.18
N CYS A 3 -30.98 -7.36 -31.10
CA CYS A 3 -29.76 -8.12 -30.79
C CYS A 3 -28.60 -7.23 -30.31
N LEU A 4 -28.51 -5.99 -30.81
CA LEU A 4 -27.48 -5.04 -30.38
C LEU A 4 -27.74 -4.59 -28.94
N MET A 5 -29.00 -4.27 -28.60
CA MET A 5 -29.39 -3.84 -27.26
C MET A 5 -29.25 -4.97 -26.22
N LEU A 6 -29.57 -6.21 -26.60
CA LEU A 6 -29.31 -7.39 -25.78
C LEU A 6 -27.81 -7.63 -25.57
N CYS A 7 -27.00 -7.49 -26.62
CA CYS A 7 -25.54 -7.58 -26.53
C CYS A 7 -24.97 -6.54 -25.56
N LEU A 8 -25.40 -5.27 -25.68
CA LEU A 8 -24.98 -4.19 -24.77
C LEU A 8 -25.36 -4.48 -23.31
N THR A 9 -26.55 -5.05 -23.08
CA THR A 9 -26.99 -5.45 -21.74
C THR A 9 -26.10 -6.57 -21.17
N MET A 10 -25.77 -7.59 -21.96
CA MET A 10 -24.87 -8.67 -21.54
C MET A 10 -23.46 -8.16 -21.25
N VAL A 11 -22.94 -7.24 -22.06
CA VAL A 11 -21.63 -6.61 -21.85
C VAL A 11 -21.62 -5.77 -20.57
N ALA A 12 -22.66 -4.97 -20.34
CA ALA A 12 -22.78 -4.17 -19.11
C ALA A 12 -22.82 -5.05 -17.85
N LEU A 13 -23.61 -6.14 -17.87
CA LEU A 13 -23.70 -7.09 -16.77
C LEU A 13 -22.36 -7.82 -16.52
N SER A 14 -21.71 -8.30 -17.59
CA SER A 14 -20.40 -8.97 -17.51
C SER A 14 -19.31 -8.05 -16.97
N THR A 15 -19.31 -6.78 -17.38
CA THR A 15 -18.38 -5.76 -16.90
C THR A 15 -18.59 -5.49 -15.41
N GLY A 16 -19.84 -5.39 -14.95
CA GLY A 16 -20.16 -5.22 -13.53
C GLY A 16 -19.67 -6.36 -12.65
N ILE A 17 -19.84 -7.62 -13.10
CA ILE A 17 -19.34 -8.81 -12.38
C ILE A 17 -17.81 -8.80 -12.32
N SER A 18 -17.16 -8.53 -13.45
CA SER A 18 -15.69 -8.48 -13.56
C SER A 18 -15.11 -7.38 -12.67
N PHE A 19 -15.75 -6.21 -12.66
CA PHE A 19 -15.38 -5.09 -11.80
C PHE A 19 -15.50 -5.45 -10.31
N ASN A 20 -16.59 -6.12 -9.91
CA ASN A 20 -16.77 -6.54 -8.51
C ASN A 20 -15.64 -7.49 -8.05
N ARG A 21 -15.30 -8.49 -8.87
CA ARG A 21 -14.20 -9.43 -8.59
C ARG A 21 -12.84 -8.73 -8.50
N MET A 22 -12.55 -7.82 -9.44
CA MET A 22 -11.31 -7.04 -9.43
C MET A 22 -11.22 -6.20 -8.16
N MET A 23 -12.33 -5.59 -7.75
CA MET A 23 -12.36 -4.75 -6.57
C MET A 23 -12.20 -5.58 -5.29
N ASP A 24 -12.81 -6.77 -5.18
CA ASP A 24 -12.55 -7.71 -4.06
C ASP A 24 -11.08 -8.10 -3.96
N ALA A 25 -10.47 -8.45 -5.09
CA ALA A 25 -9.05 -8.81 -5.14
C ALA A 25 -8.16 -7.63 -4.72
N THR A 26 -8.42 -6.44 -5.28
CA THR A 26 -7.67 -5.22 -4.95
C THR A 26 -7.84 -4.84 -3.48
N THR A 27 -9.07 -4.85 -2.94
CA THR A 27 -9.31 -4.53 -1.53
C THR A 27 -8.57 -5.50 -0.60
N LYS A 28 -8.54 -6.79 -0.93
CA LYS A 28 -7.77 -7.78 -0.16
C LYS A 28 -6.25 -7.50 -0.24
N GLU A 29 -5.74 -7.13 -1.41
CA GLU A 29 -4.33 -6.81 -1.64
C GLU A 29 -3.89 -5.57 -0.84
N VAL A 30 -4.71 -4.51 -0.80
CA VAL A 30 -4.36 -3.24 -0.14
C VAL A 30 -4.66 -3.21 1.36
N THR A 31 -5.20 -4.29 1.93
CA THR A 31 -5.54 -4.40 3.38
C THR A 31 -4.84 -5.58 4.07
N PRO A 32 -3.49 -5.63 4.07
CA PRO A 32 -2.72 -6.71 4.69
C PRO A 32 -2.88 -6.80 6.22
N PHE A 33 -3.27 -5.69 6.88
CA PHE A 33 -3.44 -5.60 8.33
C PHE A 33 -4.84 -5.08 8.69
N ASP A 34 -5.26 -5.25 9.94
CA ASP A 34 -6.56 -4.73 10.39
C ASP A 34 -6.62 -3.21 10.45
N ALA A 35 -5.51 -2.57 10.80
CA ALA A 35 -5.34 -1.14 10.67
C ALA A 35 -3.88 -0.74 10.50
N SER A 36 -3.67 0.43 9.91
CA SER A 36 -2.36 1.07 9.80
C SER A 36 -2.43 2.57 10.09
N ILE A 37 -1.34 3.13 10.59
CA ILE A 37 -1.12 4.58 10.69
C ILE A 37 0.17 4.90 9.94
N THR A 38 0.13 5.87 9.05
CA THR A 38 1.30 6.39 8.34
C THR A 38 1.60 7.80 8.79
N LEU A 39 2.89 8.09 8.95
CA LEU A 39 3.45 9.38 9.28
C LEU A 39 4.47 9.75 8.21
N GLU A 40 4.21 10.81 7.46
CA GLU A 40 5.13 11.37 6.48
C GLU A 40 5.84 12.58 7.10
N ASN A 41 7.16 12.46 7.30
CA ASN A 41 7.98 13.56 7.78
C ASN A 41 8.23 14.58 6.66
N LYS A 42 8.46 15.83 7.06
CA LYS A 42 8.88 16.90 6.16
C LYS A 42 10.42 16.98 6.09
N ASP A 43 11.02 17.65 7.08
CA ASP A 43 12.48 17.79 7.21
C ASP A 43 13.03 17.11 8.48
N GLU A 44 12.11 16.71 9.37
CA GLU A 44 12.35 16.02 10.62
C GLU A 44 12.48 14.51 10.41
N SER A 45 12.80 13.77 11.47
CA SER A 45 12.96 12.32 11.43
C SER A 45 12.22 11.65 12.59
N TYR A 46 10.95 11.99 12.76
CA TYR A 46 10.12 11.41 13.82
C TYR A 46 9.75 9.96 13.50
N THR A 47 9.73 9.13 14.53
CA THR A 47 9.10 7.81 14.49
C THR A 47 7.61 7.91 14.79
N ILE A 48 6.81 6.97 14.28
CA ILE A 48 5.39 6.91 14.55
C ILE A 48 5.11 6.73 16.05
N GLU A 49 5.94 5.97 16.77
CA GLU A 49 5.78 5.73 18.20
C GLU A 49 5.95 7.01 19.04
N GLU A 50 6.95 7.83 18.72
CA GLU A 50 7.16 9.13 19.38
C GLU A 50 5.96 10.07 19.16
N VAL A 51 5.44 10.09 17.93
CA VAL A 51 4.33 10.94 17.51
C VAL A 51 3.02 10.50 18.19
N LEU A 52 2.73 9.21 18.21
CA LEU A 52 1.57 8.64 18.89
C LEU A 52 1.63 8.86 20.40
N LYS A 53 2.81 8.75 21.02
CA LYS A 53 3.00 9.06 22.44
C LYS A 53 2.70 10.52 22.75
N LYS A 54 3.16 11.47 21.93
CA LYS A 54 2.86 12.90 22.09
C LYS A 54 1.37 13.21 21.96
N ALA A 55 0.64 12.43 21.16
CA ALA A 55 -0.81 12.56 21.01
C ALA A 55 -1.63 11.82 22.08
N ASN A 56 -0.99 11.18 23.07
CA ASN A 56 -1.66 10.29 24.03
C ASN A 56 -2.48 9.18 23.34
N PHE A 57 -2.05 8.73 22.16
CA PHE A 57 -2.69 7.62 21.46
C PHE A 57 -2.41 6.31 22.21
N LYS A 58 -3.46 5.54 22.52
CA LYS A 58 -3.36 4.32 23.31
C LYS A 58 -3.41 3.07 22.44
N LEU A 59 -2.40 2.22 22.62
CA LEU A 59 -2.39 0.85 22.12
C LEU A 59 -2.83 -0.08 23.26
N ASN A 60 -3.76 -0.98 22.97
CA ASN A 60 -4.36 -1.91 23.90
C ASN A 60 -3.60 -3.25 23.86
N ASN A 61 -3.70 -4.03 24.94
CA ASN A 61 -3.08 -5.36 25.00
C ASN A 61 -3.66 -6.35 23.97
N ASN A 62 -4.85 -6.07 23.43
CA ASN A 62 -5.52 -6.87 22.42
C ASN A 62 -5.16 -6.44 20.99
N GLU A 63 -4.10 -5.65 20.82
CA GLU A 63 -3.60 -5.18 19.52
C GLU A 63 -2.16 -5.68 19.36
N LYS A 64 -1.93 -6.62 18.45
CA LYS A 64 -0.57 -7.00 18.03
C LYS A 64 -0.13 -6.00 16.99
N TYR A 65 0.95 -5.28 17.26
CA TYR A 65 1.44 -4.23 16.37
C TYR A 65 2.94 -4.31 16.13
N ILE A 66 3.36 -3.72 15.02
CA ILE A 66 4.77 -3.44 14.70
C ILE A 66 4.88 -2.03 14.15
N SER A 67 6.04 -1.41 14.35
CA SER A 67 6.42 -0.16 13.70
C SER A 67 7.63 -0.39 12.79
N TYR A 68 7.67 0.35 11.68
CA TYR A 68 8.82 0.36 10.79
C TYR A 68 9.02 1.72 10.13
N ASN A 69 10.20 1.93 9.56
CA ASN A 69 10.59 3.19 8.95
C ASN A 69 10.99 3.02 7.47
N VAL A 70 10.72 4.07 6.70
CA VAL A 70 11.05 4.19 5.28
C VAL A 70 11.99 5.37 5.09
N TYR A 71 12.97 5.19 4.22
CA TYR A 71 14.05 6.13 3.98
C TYR A 71 14.17 6.42 2.49
N ARG A 72 14.51 7.66 2.14
CA ARG A 72 14.89 8.01 0.76
C ARG A 72 16.34 8.44 0.72
N THR A 73 17.08 7.87 -0.21
CA THR A 73 18.53 8.10 -0.31
C THR A 73 18.91 9.13 -1.38
N GLY A 74 17.91 9.74 -2.03
CA GLY A 74 18.06 10.60 -3.20
C GLY A 74 18.21 9.86 -4.54
N MET A 75 18.02 8.54 -4.55
CA MET A 75 18.01 7.77 -5.81
C MET A 75 16.60 7.73 -6.40
N GLU A 76 16.53 7.68 -7.71
CA GLU A 76 15.30 7.69 -8.48
C GLU A 76 15.13 6.37 -9.24
N VAL A 77 13.89 5.98 -9.53
CA VAL A 77 13.61 4.73 -10.27
C VAL A 77 14.29 4.70 -11.64
N VAL A 78 14.45 5.86 -12.28
CA VAL A 78 15.15 6.00 -13.56
C VAL A 78 16.62 5.56 -13.51
N ASP A 79 17.27 5.64 -12.34
CA ASP A 79 18.64 5.14 -12.15
C ASP A 79 18.74 3.62 -12.34
N PHE A 80 17.62 2.91 -12.19
CA PHE A 80 17.53 1.44 -12.25
C PHE A 80 16.78 0.93 -13.47
N VAL A 81 15.81 1.70 -13.94
CA VAL A 81 14.97 1.41 -15.10
C VAL A 81 14.98 2.63 -16.03
N PRO A 82 16.08 2.86 -16.76
CA PRO A 82 16.26 4.06 -17.59
C PRO A 82 15.31 4.11 -18.79
N GLU A 83 14.55 3.05 -19.05
CA GLU A 83 13.48 3.02 -20.04
C GLU A 83 12.25 3.83 -19.61
N LEU A 84 12.12 4.15 -18.32
CA LEU A 84 10.99 4.86 -17.72
C LEU A 84 11.34 6.31 -17.34
N LYS A 85 12.04 7.03 -18.24
CA LYS A 85 12.55 8.39 -17.97
C LYS A 85 11.48 9.42 -17.62
N ASP A 86 10.25 9.21 -18.06
CA ASP A 86 9.12 10.10 -17.79
C ASP A 86 8.58 9.96 -16.35
N TYR A 87 9.08 8.97 -15.59
CA TYR A 87 8.67 8.69 -14.21
C TYR A 87 9.82 9.01 -13.26
N ASN A 88 10.02 10.30 -12.98
CA ASN A 88 10.89 10.72 -11.88
C ASN A 88 10.17 10.46 -10.55
N MET A 89 10.44 9.30 -9.96
CA MET A 89 9.95 8.89 -8.65
C MET A 89 11.12 8.43 -7.79
N SER A 90 11.15 8.88 -6.53
CA SER A 90 12.15 8.43 -5.57
C SER A 90 11.95 6.97 -5.20
N ILE A 91 13.04 6.30 -4.87
CA ILE A 91 13.03 4.93 -4.36
C ILE A 91 12.95 4.95 -2.84
N ASP A 92 12.04 4.14 -2.32
CA ASP A 92 11.90 3.91 -0.89
C ASP A 92 12.82 2.77 -0.44
N PHE A 93 13.42 2.94 0.73
CA PHE A 93 14.31 1.95 1.34
C PHE A 93 13.76 1.52 2.69
N ILE A 94 13.83 0.22 2.96
CA ILE A 94 13.42 -0.38 4.23
C ILE A 94 14.53 -1.30 4.74
N LYS A 95 14.74 -1.29 6.06
CA LYS A 95 15.67 -2.18 6.75
C LYS A 95 15.15 -3.62 6.69
N VAL A 96 16.03 -4.60 6.50
CA VAL A 96 15.63 -6.02 6.50
C VAL A 96 15.03 -6.43 7.85
N SER A 97 15.52 -5.89 8.96
CA SER A 97 14.93 -6.13 10.28
C SER A 97 13.48 -5.64 10.38
N ASP A 98 13.19 -4.49 9.80
CA ASP A 98 11.86 -3.87 9.75
C ASP A 98 10.93 -4.66 8.83
N TYR A 99 11.41 -5.10 7.67
CA TYR A 99 10.64 -5.96 6.78
C TYR A 99 10.31 -7.32 7.44
N ASN A 100 11.24 -7.89 8.22
CA ASN A 100 10.98 -9.10 8.99
C ASN A 100 9.90 -8.90 10.07
N LYS A 101 9.78 -7.72 10.68
CA LYS A 101 8.65 -7.41 11.59
C LYS A 101 7.32 -7.47 10.85
N ILE A 102 7.27 -6.95 9.62
CA ILE A 102 6.07 -7.01 8.75
C ILE A 102 5.71 -8.47 8.46
N LEU A 103 6.69 -9.29 8.04
CA LEU A 103 6.48 -10.72 7.77
C LEU A 103 5.98 -11.47 9.02
N ASN A 104 6.58 -11.22 10.18
CA ASN A 104 6.17 -11.84 11.45
C ASN A 104 4.73 -11.45 11.83
N LEU A 105 4.34 -10.18 11.62
CA LEU A 105 2.96 -9.75 11.87
C LEU A 105 1.96 -10.42 10.91
N LYS A 106 2.37 -10.70 9.66
CA LYS A 106 1.59 -11.50 8.69
C LYS A 106 1.58 -13.01 8.98
N GLY A 107 2.42 -13.49 9.89
CA GLY A 107 2.61 -14.93 10.14
C GLY A 107 3.44 -15.63 9.07
N GLU A 108 4.23 -14.87 8.31
CA GLU A 108 5.13 -15.35 7.26
C GLU A 108 6.55 -15.60 7.80
N LYS A 109 7.35 -16.35 7.06
CA LYS A 109 8.73 -16.66 7.46
C LYS A 109 9.63 -15.46 7.25
N GLU A 110 10.40 -15.12 8.28
CA GLU A 110 11.47 -14.13 8.19
C GLU A 110 12.50 -14.51 7.14
N ILE A 111 13.14 -13.50 6.58
CA ILE A 111 14.20 -13.62 5.60
C ILE A 111 15.54 -13.19 6.20
N THR A 112 16.62 -13.60 5.54
CA THR A 112 17.97 -13.11 5.85
C THR A 112 18.57 -12.58 4.57
N LEU A 113 19.27 -11.44 4.64
CA LEU A 113 20.00 -10.86 3.52
C LEU A 113 21.49 -10.79 3.86
N ASN A 114 22.33 -11.24 2.92
CA ASN A 114 23.77 -10.99 3.00
C ASN A 114 24.07 -9.49 2.82
N ASN A 115 25.28 -9.03 3.16
CA ASN A 115 25.67 -7.61 3.10
C ASN A 115 25.63 -6.98 1.69
N ASN A 116 25.56 -7.82 0.65
CA ASN A 116 25.45 -7.44 -0.75
C ASN A 116 24.15 -7.96 -1.39
N GLU A 117 23.17 -8.38 -0.60
CA GLU A 117 21.85 -8.80 -1.10
C GLU A 117 20.78 -7.75 -0.83
N ILE A 118 19.80 -7.67 -1.73
CA ILE A 118 18.61 -6.83 -1.61
C ILE A 118 17.35 -7.59 -2.03
N LEU A 119 16.18 -7.07 -1.64
CA LEU A 119 14.91 -7.40 -2.29
C LEU A 119 14.32 -6.20 -2.99
N LEU A 120 13.61 -6.49 -4.09
CA LEU A 120 12.85 -5.50 -4.84
C LEU A 120 11.36 -5.76 -4.68
N LEU A 121 10.63 -4.73 -4.24
CA LEU A 121 9.19 -4.75 -4.08
C LEU A 121 8.57 -3.62 -4.90
N SER A 122 7.43 -3.87 -5.55
CA SER A 122 6.66 -2.86 -6.27
C SER A 122 5.27 -3.39 -6.58
N ASN A 123 4.28 -2.50 -6.51
CA ASN A 123 2.90 -2.73 -6.92
C ASN A 123 2.55 -2.00 -8.22
N GLU A 124 3.51 -1.24 -8.77
CA GLU A 124 3.29 -0.47 -9.98
C GLU A 124 3.67 -1.30 -11.21
N GLY A 125 2.66 -1.68 -12.00
CA GLY A 125 2.80 -2.70 -13.05
C GLY A 125 3.91 -2.42 -14.07
N ARG A 126 4.19 -1.14 -14.37
CA ARG A 126 5.29 -0.74 -15.25
C ARG A 126 6.66 -1.07 -14.64
N PHE A 127 6.86 -0.74 -13.37
CA PHE A 127 8.10 -1.05 -12.67
C PHE A 127 8.25 -2.55 -12.46
N VAL A 128 7.16 -3.26 -12.13
CA VAL A 128 7.15 -4.72 -12.01
C VAL A 128 7.59 -5.37 -13.32
N ASN A 129 7.00 -4.98 -14.46
CA ASN A 129 7.31 -5.59 -15.75
C ASN A 129 8.75 -5.31 -16.18
N SER A 130 9.17 -4.05 -16.23
CA SER A 130 10.52 -3.68 -16.67
C SER A 130 11.61 -4.25 -15.75
N THR A 131 11.39 -4.23 -14.43
CA THR A 131 12.35 -4.81 -13.48
C THR A 131 12.42 -6.33 -13.62
N ASN A 132 11.29 -7.02 -13.81
CA ASN A 132 11.29 -8.47 -14.03
C ASN A 132 12.00 -8.87 -15.33
N GLU A 133 11.83 -8.12 -16.43
CA GLU A 133 12.58 -8.37 -17.66
C GLU A 133 14.08 -8.21 -17.45
N ARG A 134 14.50 -7.18 -16.69
CA ARG A 134 15.91 -7.00 -16.31
C ARG A 134 16.43 -8.17 -15.46
N LEU A 135 15.66 -8.63 -14.47
CA LEU A 135 16.05 -9.72 -13.58
C LEU A 135 16.23 -11.06 -14.30
N LYS A 136 15.56 -11.28 -15.45
CA LYS A 136 15.82 -12.45 -16.31
C LYS A 136 17.23 -12.45 -16.90
N ASN A 137 17.79 -11.27 -17.18
CA ASN A 137 19.10 -11.11 -17.80
C ASN A 137 20.22 -11.00 -16.76
N SER A 138 19.96 -10.29 -15.66
CA SER A 138 20.93 -10.12 -14.58
C SER A 138 20.21 -9.79 -13.27
N ASN A 139 20.59 -10.49 -12.20
CA ASN A 139 20.16 -10.19 -10.84
C ASN A 139 21.05 -9.16 -10.14
N LYS A 140 21.96 -8.49 -10.86
CA LYS A 140 22.87 -7.49 -10.28
C LYS A 140 22.33 -6.07 -10.41
N MET A 141 22.52 -5.28 -9.37
CA MET A 141 21.99 -3.93 -9.26
C MET A 141 22.96 -3.01 -8.49
N ASN A 142 23.26 -1.84 -9.05
CA ASN A 142 24.18 -0.89 -8.42
C ASN A 142 23.41 0.12 -7.58
N ILE A 143 23.80 0.27 -6.31
CA ILE A 143 23.27 1.26 -5.38
C ILE A 143 24.46 2.05 -4.84
N LYS A 144 24.51 3.36 -5.12
CA LYS A 144 25.59 4.28 -4.70
C LYS A 144 26.99 3.66 -4.87
N GLU A 145 27.32 3.32 -6.11
CA GLU A 145 28.62 2.76 -6.54
C GLU A 145 28.95 1.34 -6.05
N LYS A 146 28.10 0.71 -5.22
CA LYS A 146 28.26 -0.67 -4.78
C LYS A 146 27.31 -1.61 -5.55
N GLU A 147 27.84 -2.74 -5.99
CA GLU A 147 27.05 -3.80 -6.62
C GLU A 147 26.33 -4.65 -5.56
N TYR A 148 25.04 -4.85 -5.75
CA TYR A 148 24.18 -5.73 -4.97
C TYR A 148 23.57 -6.82 -5.86
N SER A 149 23.24 -7.96 -5.25
CA SER A 149 22.49 -9.05 -5.87
C SER A 149 21.04 -9.04 -5.38
N VAL A 150 20.10 -9.05 -6.31
CA VAL A 150 18.67 -9.16 -6.03
C VAL A 150 18.36 -10.62 -5.71
N LYS A 151 17.85 -10.86 -4.50
CA LYS A 151 17.60 -12.21 -4.00
C LYS A 151 16.30 -12.82 -4.53
N ASN A 152 15.27 -12.00 -4.77
CA ASN A 152 14.01 -12.46 -5.32
C ASN A 152 14.06 -12.57 -6.85
N ALA A 153 13.63 -13.72 -7.38
CA ALA A 153 13.61 -13.99 -8.83
C ALA A 153 12.63 -13.09 -9.61
N LYS A 154 11.58 -12.62 -8.94
CA LYS A 154 10.61 -11.65 -9.46
C LYS A 154 10.34 -10.61 -8.40
N VAL A 155 10.07 -9.39 -8.81
CA VAL A 155 9.61 -8.30 -7.95
C VAL A 155 8.44 -8.76 -7.09
N ILE A 156 8.55 -8.54 -5.79
CA ILE A 156 7.51 -8.90 -4.83
C ILE A 156 6.42 -7.83 -4.88
N GLN A 157 5.17 -8.25 -5.10
CA GLN A 157 4.01 -7.37 -5.16
C GLN A 157 3.21 -7.52 -3.87
N GLU A 158 3.30 -6.52 -3.00
CA GLU A 158 2.53 -6.45 -1.76
C GLU A 158 2.41 -5.01 -1.27
N ASN A 159 1.28 -4.70 -0.62
CA ASN A 159 1.22 -3.53 0.24
C ASN A 159 1.93 -3.84 1.58
N LEU A 160 2.67 -2.85 2.06
CA LEU A 160 3.38 -2.93 3.34
C LEU A 160 2.54 -2.40 4.51
N TYR A 161 1.41 -1.77 4.22
CA TYR A 161 0.43 -1.29 5.19
C TYR A 161 -0.97 -1.23 4.57
N THR A 162 -1.99 -1.15 5.43
CA THR A 162 -3.40 -1.03 5.05
C THR A 162 -3.72 0.38 4.58
N TYR A 163 -4.21 0.50 3.36
CA TYR A 163 -4.58 1.78 2.76
C TYR A 163 -5.64 1.64 1.66
N ASP A 164 -6.16 2.76 1.16
CA ASP A 164 -7.21 2.78 0.14
C ASP A 164 -6.72 2.30 -1.24
N VAL A 165 -5.42 2.38 -1.50
CA VAL A 165 -4.80 2.10 -2.80
C VAL A 165 -3.50 1.31 -2.65
N ARG A 166 -2.95 0.86 -3.78
CA ARG A 166 -1.59 0.32 -3.82
C ARG A 166 -0.59 1.45 -3.55
N THR A 167 0.24 1.31 -2.52
CA THR A 167 1.15 2.39 -2.04
C THR A 167 2.63 2.09 -2.28
N ASN A 168 2.99 0.82 -2.45
CA ASN A 168 4.37 0.40 -2.69
C ASN A 168 4.76 0.62 -4.15
N TYR A 169 5.19 1.82 -4.51
CA TYR A 169 5.58 2.12 -5.89
C TYR A 169 6.89 1.46 -6.28
N PHE A 170 7.98 1.68 -5.54
CA PHE A 170 9.24 0.95 -5.73
C PHE A 170 10.07 1.00 -4.45
N THR A 171 10.24 -0.16 -3.82
CA THR A 171 10.92 -0.30 -2.53
C THR A 171 12.07 -1.28 -2.63
N ILE A 172 13.20 -0.92 -2.02
CA ILE A 172 14.36 -1.80 -1.83
C ILE A 172 14.47 -2.17 -0.34
N VAL A 173 14.41 -3.45 -0.03
CA VAL A 173 14.77 -3.97 1.30
C VAL A 173 16.25 -4.27 1.31
N ILE A 174 16.97 -3.71 2.28
CA ILE A 174 18.43 -3.74 2.37
C ILE A 174 18.89 -3.93 3.81
N ASN A 175 20.17 -4.27 3.99
CA ASN A 175 20.80 -4.39 5.30
C ASN A 175 20.70 -3.09 6.12
N ASP A 176 20.44 -3.23 7.42
CA ASP A 176 20.15 -2.12 8.34
C ASP A 176 21.24 -1.06 8.38
N GLU A 177 22.52 -1.50 8.34
CA GLU A 177 23.69 -0.63 8.41
C GLU A 177 23.72 0.42 7.29
N PHE A 178 23.24 0.06 6.10
CA PHE A 178 23.18 0.96 4.95
C PHE A 178 22.33 2.21 5.24
N LEU A 179 21.31 2.08 6.10
CA LEU A 179 20.34 3.13 6.40
C LEU A 179 20.64 3.91 7.69
N SER A 180 21.73 3.59 8.40
CA SER A 180 22.07 4.19 9.70
C SER A 180 22.26 5.71 9.69
N GLY A 181 22.63 6.31 8.55
CA GLY A 181 22.84 7.75 8.39
C GLY A 181 21.71 8.51 7.69
N TYR A 182 20.62 7.85 7.33
CA TYR A 182 19.51 8.48 6.57
C TYR A 182 18.37 8.91 7.49
N LYS A 183 17.74 10.04 7.15
CA LYS A 183 16.54 10.51 7.83
C LYS A 183 15.33 9.65 7.46
N ILE A 184 14.44 9.46 8.43
CA ILE A 184 13.17 8.77 8.24
C ILE A 184 12.24 9.67 7.43
N THR A 185 11.86 9.23 6.23
CA THR A 185 10.89 9.94 5.38
C THR A 185 9.46 9.58 5.76
N GLU A 186 9.20 8.31 6.01
CA GLU A 186 7.90 7.82 6.47
C GLU A 186 8.10 6.84 7.62
N SER A 187 7.19 6.86 8.60
CA SER A 187 7.13 5.89 9.68
C SER A 187 5.72 5.32 9.77
N VAL A 188 5.62 4.02 9.94
CA VAL A 188 4.35 3.29 9.80
C VAL A 188 4.12 2.39 11.00
N LEU A 189 2.90 2.39 11.51
CA LEU A 189 2.40 1.42 12.48
C LEU A 189 1.41 0.49 11.78
N ASN A 190 1.63 -0.82 11.88
CA ASN A 190 0.68 -1.84 11.43
C ASN A 190 0.13 -2.61 12.62
N VAL A 191 -1.17 -2.94 12.57
CA VAL A 191 -1.91 -3.52 13.69
C VAL A 191 -2.83 -4.63 13.22
N ASN A 192 -2.81 -5.75 13.96
CA ASN A 192 -3.80 -6.82 13.88
C ASN A 192 -4.52 -6.93 15.23
N TYR A 193 -5.84 -7.06 15.20
CA TYR A 193 -6.66 -7.17 16.41
C TYR A 193 -6.70 -8.61 16.89
N LEU A 194 -6.62 -8.80 18.21
CA LEU A 194 -6.63 -10.12 18.85
C LEU A 194 -8.02 -10.52 19.37
N ASP A 195 -8.96 -9.57 19.42
CA ASP A 195 -10.33 -9.79 19.90
C ASP A 195 -11.39 -9.28 18.90
N GLY A 196 -12.66 -9.41 19.28
CA GLY A 196 -13.80 -9.03 18.45
C GLY A 196 -14.22 -7.56 18.52
N ASN A 197 -13.55 -6.68 19.29
CA ASN A 197 -13.98 -5.28 19.48
C ASN A 197 -13.55 -4.35 18.33
N ARG A 198 -13.72 -4.85 17.11
CA ARG A 198 -13.22 -4.26 15.87
C ARG A 198 -13.79 -2.86 15.60
N GLU A 199 -15.06 -2.64 15.90
CA GLU A 199 -15.72 -1.35 15.65
C GLU A 199 -15.10 -0.20 16.45
N GLU A 200 -14.78 -0.44 17.73
CA GLU A 200 -14.14 0.57 18.58
C GLU A 200 -12.71 0.86 18.09
N TYR A 201 -11.94 -0.18 17.78
CA TYR A 201 -10.58 -0.02 17.28
C TYR A 201 -10.55 0.72 15.94
N ASN A 202 -11.42 0.38 15.00
CA ASN A 202 -11.49 1.07 13.71
C ASN A 202 -11.74 2.57 13.90
N LYS A 203 -12.71 2.96 14.75
CA LYS A 203 -12.96 4.37 15.06
C LYS A 203 -11.71 5.10 15.58
N LYS A 204 -10.86 4.42 16.35
CA LYS A 204 -9.61 5.00 16.84
C LYS A 204 -8.61 5.26 15.71
N TYR A 205 -8.40 4.27 14.82
CA TYR A 205 -7.43 4.39 13.71
C TYR A 205 -7.91 5.33 12.61
N ASP A 206 -9.17 5.21 12.19
CA ASP A 206 -9.77 6.01 11.11
C ASP A 206 -9.81 7.51 11.47
N ASN A 207 -9.88 7.82 12.76
CA ASN A 207 -9.94 9.21 13.25
C ASN A 207 -8.60 9.75 13.76
N VAL A 208 -7.49 9.02 13.61
CA VAL A 208 -6.19 9.44 14.15
C VAL A 208 -5.82 10.86 13.69
N ALA A 209 -5.99 11.16 12.40
CA ALA A 209 -5.65 12.46 11.83
C ALA A 209 -6.39 13.61 12.51
N ARG A 210 -7.66 13.42 12.92
CA ARG A 210 -8.44 14.47 13.59
C ARG A 210 -7.81 14.88 14.92
N GLY A 211 -7.30 13.92 15.69
CA GLY A 211 -6.62 14.23 16.96
C GLY A 211 -5.28 14.96 16.78
N PHE A 212 -4.61 14.77 15.63
CA PHE A 212 -3.35 15.43 15.34
C PHE A 212 -3.51 16.84 14.76
N TYR A 213 -4.55 17.08 13.97
CA TYR A 213 -4.81 18.37 13.32
C TYR A 213 -5.77 19.27 14.09
N ASP A 214 -6.30 18.81 15.24
CA ASP A 214 -7.07 19.66 16.16
C ASP A 214 -6.19 20.77 16.77
N GLU A 215 -6.80 21.86 17.24
CA GLU A 215 -6.10 23.00 17.84
C GLU A 215 -5.26 22.61 19.06
N ASN A 216 -5.73 21.60 19.80
CA ASN A 216 -5.06 21.02 20.96
C ASN A 216 -4.12 19.86 20.61
N GLY A 217 -4.01 19.50 19.33
CA GLY A 217 -3.17 18.42 18.85
C GLY A 217 -1.67 18.74 18.90
N PRO A 218 -0.79 17.73 18.76
CA PRO A 218 0.64 17.96 18.70
C PRO A 218 1.04 18.81 17.48
N LYS A 219 1.68 19.96 17.72
CA LYS A 219 2.23 20.81 16.65
C LYS A 219 3.55 20.23 16.15
N LEU A 220 3.49 19.33 15.16
CA LEU A 220 4.63 18.64 14.59
C LEU A 220 4.93 19.16 13.17
N ASN A 221 6.21 19.27 12.82
CA ASN A 221 6.64 19.63 11.45
C ASN A 221 6.64 18.39 10.55
N ILE A 222 5.44 17.92 10.20
CA ILE A 222 5.19 16.72 9.40
C ILE A 222 4.39 17.10 8.15
N ASN A 223 4.55 16.34 7.07
CA ASN A 223 3.73 16.53 5.88
C ASN A 223 2.32 15.99 6.12
N ARG A 224 2.23 14.77 6.66
CA ARG A 224 0.96 14.09 6.83
C ARG A 224 0.99 13.06 7.95
N ILE A 225 -0.12 12.90 8.65
CA ILE A 225 -0.43 11.70 9.42
C ILE A 225 -1.83 11.22 9.08
N ALA A 226 -1.99 9.92 8.85
CA ALA A 226 -3.27 9.31 8.54
C ALA A 226 -3.34 7.90 9.08
N GLY A 227 -4.56 7.46 9.39
CA GLY A 227 -4.85 6.11 9.81
C GLY A 227 -5.96 5.54 8.98
N LYS A 228 -5.90 4.23 8.78
CA LYS A 228 -6.90 3.52 8.00
C LYS A 228 -7.11 2.12 8.56
N SER A 229 -8.35 1.79 8.86
CA SER A 229 -8.78 0.44 9.14
C SER A 229 -9.13 -0.29 7.85
N LYS A 230 -8.92 -1.60 7.86
CA LYS A 230 -9.35 -2.50 6.79
C LYS A 230 -10.83 -2.35 6.51
N ASP A 231 -11.65 -2.20 7.55
CA ASP A 231 -13.10 -2.12 7.39
C ASP A 231 -13.53 -0.83 6.69
N GLU A 232 -12.85 0.29 6.96
CA GLU A 232 -13.11 1.54 6.22
C GLU A 232 -12.78 1.36 4.72
N VAL A 233 -11.66 0.70 4.39
CA VAL A 233 -11.31 0.40 2.99
C VAL A 233 -12.36 -0.52 2.34
N TYR A 234 -12.82 -1.55 3.05
CA TYR A 234 -13.91 -2.42 2.57
C TYR A 234 -15.24 -1.67 2.42
N ALA A 235 -15.56 -0.74 3.31
CA ALA A 235 -16.76 0.08 3.22
C ALA A 235 -16.71 1.00 1.99
N GLY A 236 -15.57 1.65 1.74
CA GLY A 236 -15.34 2.45 0.54
C GLY A 236 -15.46 1.63 -0.75
N SER A 237 -14.82 0.46 -0.78
CA SER A 237 -14.90 -0.53 -1.86
C SER A 237 -16.35 -0.97 -2.13
N LYS A 238 -17.11 -1.28 -1.08
CA LYS A 238 -18.53 -1.64 -1.17
C LYS A 238 -19.37 -0.50 -1.74
N GLY A 239 -19.14 0.74 -1.29
CA GLY A 239 -19.83 1.92 -1.82
C GLY A 239 -19.63 2.08 -3.32
N LEU A 240 -18.38 1.98 -3.79
CA LEU A 240 -18.06 2.09 -5.22
C LEU A 240 -18.69 0.95 -6.04
N LYS A 241 -18.65 -0.29 -5.53
CA LYS A 241 -19.32 -1.45 -6.17
C LYS A 241 -20.82 -1.23 -6.30
N THR A 242 -21.48 -0.71 -5.26
CA THR A 242 -22.92 -0.42 -5.29
C THR A 242 -23.26 0.62 -6.36
N ILE A 243 -22.45 1.68 -6.51
CA ILE A 243 -22.64 2.69 -7.55
C ILE A 243 -22.52 2.07 -8.95
N VAL A 244 -21.45 1.31 -9.21
CA VAL A 244 -21.24 0.67 -10.51
C VAL A 244 -22.35 -0.33 -10.84
N LEU A 245 -22.80 -1.11 -9.85
CA LEU A 245 -23.92 -2.02 -10.01
C LEU A 245 -25.22 -1.27 -10.36
N PHE A 246 -25.51 -0.17 -9.67
CA PHE A 246 -26.70 0.64 -9.93
C PHE A 246 -26.68 1.23 -11.35
N ILE A 247 -25.55 1.77 -11.79
CA ILE A 247 -25.37 2.28 -13.15
C ILE A 247 -25.54 1.16 -14.18
N GLY A 248 -24.92 0.00 -13.95
CA GLY A 248 -25.01 -1.15 -14.85
C GLY A 248 -26.45 -1.67 -14.99
N ILE A 249 -27.19 -1.77 -13.88
CA ILE A 249 -28.61 -2.16 -13.88
C ILE A 249 -29.45 -1.10 -14.60
N TYR A 250 -29.26 0.18 -14.29
CA TYR A 250 -30.01 1.28 -14.91
C TYR A 250 -29.84 1.30 -16.43
N ILE A 251 -28.59 1.26 -16.90
CA ILE A 251 -28.26 1.22 -18.32
C ILE A 251 -28.85 -0.04 -18.97
N GLY A 252 -28.74 -1.20 -18.31
CA GLY A 252 -29.33 -2.46 -18.78
C GLY A 252 -30.85 -2.39 -18.93
N ILE A 253 -31.56 -1.81 -17.96
CA ILE A 253 -33.02 -1.63 -18.02
C ILE A 253 -33.41 -0.66 -19.15
N VAL A 254 -32.69 0.45 -19.32
CA VAL A 254 -32.95 1.41 -20.40
C VAL A 254 -32.80 0.74 -21.77
N PHE A 255 -31.74 -0.05 -21.98
CA PHE A 255 -31.56 -0.81 -23.23
C PHE A 255 -32.63 -1.89 -23.43
N LEU A 256 -33.06 -2.55 -22.36
CA LEU A 256 -34.10 -3.57 -22.44
C LEU A 256 -35.46 -2.94 -22.82
N ILE A 257 -35.86 -1.84 -22.17
CA ILE A 257 -37.11 -1.13 -22.48
C ILE A 257 -37.07 -0.55 -23.89
N THR A 258 -35.96 0.10 -24.29
CA THR A 258 -35.84 0.66 -25.64
C THR A 258 -35.82 -0.42 -26.72
N SER A 259 -35.34 -1.64 -26.41
CA SER A 259 -35.43 -2.78 -27.33
C SER A 259 -36.83 -3.35 -27.49
N MET A 260 -37.74 -3.12 -26.54
CA MET A 260 -39.15 -3.52 -26.65
C MET A 260 -39.98 -2.49 -27.43
N ALA A 261 -39.50 -1.25 -27.52
CA ALA A 261 -40.16 -0.17 -28.24
C ALA A 261 -39.88 -0.16 -29.76
N VAL A 262 -38.93 -0.98 -30.23
CA VAL A 262 -38.47 -1.09 -31.63
C VAL A 262 -38.68 -2.52 -32.13
#